data_AF-A0A9D7XG20-F1
#
_entry.id   AF-A0A9D7XG20-F1
#
_cell.length_a   1.000
_cell.length_b   1.000
_cell.length_c   1.000
_cell.angle_alpha   90.00
_cell.angle_beta   90.00
_cell.angle_gamma   90.00
#
_symmetry.space_group_name_H-M   'P 1'
#
loop_
_entity.id
_entity.type
_entity.pdbx_description
1 polymer ?
#
loop_
_entity_poly.entity_id
_entity_poly.type
_entity_poly.pdbx_seq_one_letter_code
_entity_poly.pdbx_strand_id
1 'polypeptide(L)'
;MPKVLFVGPYPPPVHGQSNAFKMAFDQYKFSKFLISQNFEKISQSYKLFSTFRVLGLYIKSFFNFSIDVIYLSGSRSLLGAFKDVVLILIFKLRGIPIINHIHAANFDQFLNGLPFLVKQIYLYAFKKVDVFICLLEEMQLEYLKFSSTSKTFVVHNFYDPILDKLKWLSLNIKML
;
A
#
# COMPACT_ATOMS: atom_id res chain seq x y z
N MET A 1 -5.03 16.36 -14.75
CA MET A 1 -5.02 15.60 -13.47
C MET A 1 -4.42 14.23 -13.74
N PRO A 2 -3.57 13.71 -12.85
CA PRO A 2 -2.80 12.49 -13.12
C PRO A 2 -3.69 11.25 -13.22
N LYS A 3 -3.35 10.32 -14.12
CA LYS A 3 -3.94 8.98 -14.18
C LYS A 3 -3.24 8.08 -13.17
N VAL A 4 -3.96 7.61 -12.16
CA VAL A 4 -3.35 6.90 -11.03
C VAL A 4 -3.58 5.40 -11.13
N LEU A 5 -2.52 4.61 -11.03
CA LEU A 5 -2.65 3.17 -10.76
C LEU A 5 -2.60 2.94 -9.24
N PHE A 6 -3.72 2.53 -8.68
CA PHE A 6 -3.82 2.13 -7.27
C PHE A 6 -3.51 0.65 -7.12
N VAL A 7 -2.54 0.33 -6.27
CA VAL A 7 -2.15 -1.04 -5.97
C VAL A 7 -2.11 -1.26 -4.46
N GLY A 8 -2.89 -2.21 -3.97
CA GLY A 8 -3.03 -2.40 -2.52
C GLY A 8 -4.20 -3.33 -2.18
N PRO A 9 -4.51 -3.50 -0.88
CA PRO A 9 -5.52 -4.44 -0.44
C PRO A 9 -6.94 -3.86 -0.57
N TYR A 10 -7.51 -3.79 -1.78
CA TYR A 10 -8.92 -3.40 -1.93
C TYR A 10 -9.82 -4.51 -1.36
N PRO A 11 -10.77 -4.22 -0.44
CA PRO A 11 -11.65 -5.22 0.17
C PRO A 11 -12.42 -6.07 -0.86
N PRO A 12 -12.79 -7.33 -0.51
CA PRO A 12 -12.65 -8.02 0.79
C PRO A 12 -11.36 -8.84 0.97
N PRO A 13 -10.99 -9.25 2.22
CA PRO A 13 -11.58 -8.87 3.52
C PRO A 13 -11.34 -7.42 3.94
N VAL A 14 -12.16 -6.94 4.87
CA VAL A 14 -12.05 -5.59 5.46
C VAL A 14 -11.20 -5.65 6.74
N HIS A 15 -10.17 -4.82 6.75
CA HIS A 15 -9.28 -4.47 7.86
C HIS A 15 -8.86 -3.00 7.71
N GLY A 16 -8.21 -2.40 8.73
CA GLY A 16 -7.87 -0.97 8.75
C GLY A 16 -7.18 -0.46 7.47
N GLN A 17 -6.07 -1.11 7.07
CA GLN A 17 -5.35 -0.77 5.84
C GLN A 17 -6.21 -0.94 4.56
N SER A 18 -6.99 -2.01 4.43
CA SER A 18 -7.86 -2.20 3.25
C SER A 18 -8.96 -1.15 3.17
N ASN A 19 -9.51 -0.72 4.31
CA ASN A 19 -10.53 0.32 4.36
C ASN A 19 -9.93 1.67 3.96
N ALA A 20 -8.73 1.98 4.46
CA ALA A 20 -8.00 3.18 4.05
C ALA A 20 -7.64 3.23 2.58
N PHE A 21 -7.14 2.12 2.05
CA PHE A 21 -6.86 2.00 0.63
C PHE A 21 -8.14 2.16 -0.20
N LYS A 22 -9.25 1.54 0.22
CA LYS A 22 -10.56 1.70 -0.43
C LYS A 22 -11.03 3.15 -0.42
N MET A 23 -10.92 3.85 0.71
CA MET A 23 -11.34 5.24 0.80
C MET A 23 -10.48 6.15 -0.09
N ALA A 24 -9.17 5.97 -0.10
CA ALA A 24 -8.28 6.69 -1.01
C ALA A 24 -8.63 6.45 -2.48
N PHE A 25 -8.87 5.19 -2.86
CA PHE A 25 -9.27 4.82 -4.21
C PHE A 25 -10.64 5.40 -4.58
N ASP A 26 -11.66 5.20 -3.76
CA ASP A 26 -13.05 5.58 -4.06
C ASP A 26 -13.21 7.09 -4.15
N GLN A 27 -12.57 7.85 -3.24
CA GLN A 27 -12.65 9.32 -3.19
C GLN A 27 -11.83 10.00 -4.29
N TYR A 28 -10.89 9.31 -4.92
CA TYR A 28 -10.16 9.85 -6.06
C TYR A 28 -11.08 9.97 -7.28
N LYS A 29 -11.35 11.20 -7.75
CA LYS A 29 -12.38 11.46 -8.78
C LYS A 29 -11.88 11.42 -10.22
N PHE A 30 -10.57 11.39 -10.44
CA PHE A 30 -9.99 11.38 -11.77
C PHE A 30 -9.69 9.95 -12.24
N SER A 31 -9.18 9.82 -13.46
CA SER A 31 -8.83 8.55 -14.08
C SER A 31 -7.97 7.69 -13.16
N LYS A 32 -8.48 6.51 -12.81
CA LYS A 32 -7.85 5.58 -11.88
C LYS A 32 -7.97 4.15 -12.37
N PHE A 33 -6.94 3.36 -12.10
CA PHE A 33 -6.90 1.91 -12.30
C PHE A 33 -6.69 1.23 -10.94
N LEU A 34 -7.16 0.00 -10.81
CA LEU A 34 -7.04 -0.77 -9.58
C LEU A 34 -6.40 -2.13 -9.84
N ILE A 35 -5.37 -2.47 -9.07
CA ILE A 35 -4.87 -3.83 -8.90
C ILE A 35 -5.00 -4.19 -7.43
N SER A 36 -6.03 -4.96 -7.08
CA SER A 36 -6.19 -5.46 -5.72
C SER A 36 -5.18 -6.56 -5.42
N GLN A 37 -4.49 -6.43 -4.29
CA GLN A 37 -3.60 -7.43 -3.72
C GLN A 37 -4.25 -8.20 -2.55
N ASN A 38 -5.55 -8.01 -2.29
CA ASN A 38 -6.21 -8.56 -1.12
C ASN A 38 -6.58 -10.04 -1.31
N PHE A 39 -5.80 -10.92 -0.68
CA PHE A 39 -5.92 -12.38 -0.82
C PHE A 39 -5.81 -13.09 0.54
N GLU A 40 -6.17 -12.44 1.64
CA GLU A 40 -5.93 -13.02 2.98
C GLU A 40 -6.79 -14.26 3.27
N LYS A 41 -8.02 -14.32 2.73
CA LYS A 41 -9.01 -15.39 2.99
C LYS A 41 -8.99 -16.58 2.01
N ILE A 42 -8.01 -16.66 1.12
CA ILE A 42 -7.88 -17.80 0.17
C ILE A 42 -6.81 -18.79 0.64
N SER A 43 -6.89 -20.04 0.17
CA SER A 43 -5.90 -21.07 0.52
C SER A 43 -4.51 -20.77 -0.06
N GLN A 44 -3.48 -21.40 0.50
CA GLN A 44 -2.08 -21.08 0.19
C GLN A 44 -1.72 -21.27 -1.30
N SER A 45 -2.25 -22.32 -1.94
CA SER A 45 -2.05 -22.56 -3.38
C SER A 45 -2.66 -21.43 -4.22
N TYR A 46 -3.84 -20.95 -3.83
CA TYR A 46 -4.49 -19.81 -4.50
C TYR A 46 -3.77 -18.50 -4.22
N LYS A 47 -3.10 -18.31 -3.08
CA LYS A 47 -2.22 -17.15 -2.84
C LYS A 47 -1.06 -17.11 -3.84
N LEU A 48 -0.45 -18.26 -4.13
CA LEU A 48 0.63 -18.32 -5.12
C LEU A 48 0.10 -18.04 -6.54
N PHE A 49 -1.01 -18.65 -6.94
CA PHE A 49 -1.65 -18.35 -8.22
C PHE A 49 -2.05 -16.87 -8.35
N SER A 50 -2.63 -16.29 -7.29
CA SER A 50 -3.00 -14.87 -7.25
C SER A 50 -1.78 -13.96 -7.36
N THR A 51 -0.62 -14.41 -6.87
CA THR A 51 0.64 -13.69 -7.03
C THR A 51 1.02 -13.62 -8.50
N PHE A 52 1.07 -14.75 -9.21
CA PHE A 52 1.35 -14.76 -10.65
C PHE A 52 0.33 -13.95 -11.45
N ARG A 53 -0.96 -14.02 -11.07
CA ARG A 53 -2.01 -13.17 -11.67
C ARG A 53 -1.70 -11.68 -11.48
N VAL A 54 -1.32 -11.25 -10.27
CA VAL A 54 -0.95 -9.85 -10.01
C VAL A 54 0.29 -9.44 -10.80
N LEU A 55 1.31 -10.28 -10.87
CA LEU A 55 2.50 -10.01 -11.69
C LEU A 55 2.14 -9.86 -13.18
N GLY A 56 1.28 -10.73 -13.70
CA GLY A 56 0.74 -10.59 -15.06
C GLY A 56 -0.04 -9.29 -15.25
N LEU A 57 -0.79 -8.84 -14.25
CA LEU A 57 -1.46 -7.55 -14.27
C LEU A 57 -0.47 -6.38 -14.25
N TYR A 58 0.67 -6.48 -13.55
CA TYR A 58 1.72 -5.47 -13.62
C TYR A 58 2.31 -5.36 -15.01
N ILE A 59 2.63 -6.50 -15.64
CA ILE A 59 3.15 -6.54 -17.01
C ILE A 59 2.12 -5.97 -17.99
N LYS A 60 0.86 -6.39 -17.90
CA LYS A 60 -0.23 -5.88 -18.73
C LYS A 60 -0.42 -4.37 -18.54
N SER A 61 -0.42 -3.91 -17.29
CA SER A 61 -0.63 -2.49 -16.95
C SER A 61 0.56 -1.63 -17.34
N PHE A 62 1.77 -2.19 -17.32
CA PHE A 62 2.93 -1.61 -17.97
C PHE A 62 2.55 -1.40 -19.44
N PHE A 63 2.46 -2.41 -20.29
CA PHE A 63 2.30 -2.17 -21.73
C PHE A 63 1.03 -1.41 -22.15
N ASN A 64 -0.08 -1.57 -21.43
CA ASN A 64 -1.39 -1.15 -21.97
C ASN A 64 -1.98 0.11 -21.33
N PHE A 65 -1.50 0.55 -20.16
CA PHE A 65 -2.10 1.70 -19.46
C PHE A 65 -1.21 2.94 -19.55
N SER A 66 -1.84 4.08 -19.81
CA SER A 66 -1.28 5.41 -19.61
C SER A 66 -1.43 5.75 -18.13
N ILE A 67 -0.31 5.64 -17.39
CA ILE A 67 -0.23 5.84 -15.94
C ILE A 67 0.76 6.97 -15.70
N ASP A 68 0.33 7.98 -14.95
CA ASP A 68 1.16 9.14 -14.60
C ASP A 68 1.79 8.97 -13.21
N VAL A 69 1.16 8.20 -12.32
CA VAL A 69 1.63 7.95 -10.95
C VAL A 69 1.08 6.65 -10.41
N ILE A 70 1.84 5.99 -9.54
CA ILE A 70 1.39 4.81 -8.81
C ILE A 70 1.17 5.16 -7.35
N TYR A 71 0.01 4.75 -6.84
CA TYR A 71 -0.31 4.77 -5.43
C TYR A 71 -0.26 3.35 -4.89
N LEU A 72 0.79 3.04 -4.15
CA LEU A 72 1.05 1.73 -3.55
C LEU A 72 0.68 1.77 -2.06
N SER A 73 -0.11 0.81 -1.58
CA SER A 73 -0.24 0.55 -0.14
C SER A 73 0.62 -0.65 0.23
N GLY A 74 1.75 -0.40 0.89
CA GLY A 74 2.77 -1.40 1.16
C GLY A 74 2.27 -2.63 1.92
N SER A 75 2.76 -3.81 1.54
CA SER A 75 2.42 -5.08 2.16
C SER A 75 3.27 -5.40 3.40
N ARG A 76 2.67 -6.17 4.32
CA ARG A 76 3.33 -6.72 5.53
C ARG A 76 3.77 -8.19 5.42
N SER A 77 3.35 -8.88 4.36
CA SER A 77 3.73 -10.28 4.12
C SER A 77 4.92 -10.38 3.17
N LEU A 78 5.72 -11.45 3.27
CA LEU A 78 6.82 -11.73 2.34
C LEU A 78 6.36 -11.74 0.87
N LEU A 79 5.26 -12.43 0.57
CA LEU A 79 4.73 -12.51 -0.79
C LEU A 79 4.23 -11.16 -1.31
N GLY A 80 3.59 -10.35 -0.46
CA GLY A 80 3.19 -9.02 -0.88
C GLY A 80 4.37 -8.05 -1.00
N ALA A 81 5.36 -8.13 -0.12
CA ALA A 81 6.60 -7.37 -0.23
C ALA A 81 7.36 -7.68 -1.52
N PHE A 82 7.37 -8.96 -1.93
CA PHE A 82 7.89 -9.37 -3.23
C PHE A 82 7.13 -8.72 -4.40
N LYS A 83 5.78 -8.73 -4.37
CA LYS A 83 4.97 -8.05 -5.38
C LYS A 83 5.25 -6.55 -5.42
N ASP A 84 5.41 -5.90 -4.27
CA ASP A 84 5.70 -4.47 -4.18
C ASP A 84 7.07 -4.15 -4.80
N VAL A 85 8.10 -4.95 -4.50
CA VAL A 85 9.42 -4.82 -5.11
C VAL A 85 9.33 -4.95 -6.63
N VAL A 86 8.65 -5.99 -7.13
CA VAL A 86 8.51 -6.21 -8.58
C VAL A 86 7.78 -5.04 -9.24
N LEU A 87 6.70 -4.54 -8.63
CA LEU A 87 5.98 -3.37 -9.11
C LEU A 87 6.90 -2.15 -9.18
N ILE A 88 7.66 -1.86 -8.12
CA ILE A 88 8.53 -0.69 -8.07
C ILE A 88 9.59 -0.78 -9.17
N LEU A 89 10.25 -1.92 -9.29
CA LEU A 89 11.29 -2.11 -10.30
C LEU A 89 10.75 -1.98 -11.72
N ILE A 90 9.61 -2.63 -12.03
CA ILE A 90 9.02 -2.58 -13.36
C ILE A 90 8.62 -1.15 -13.74
N PHE A 91 7.85 -0.46 -12.90
CA PHE A 91 7.30 0.83 -13.29
C PHE A 91 8.31 1.98 -13.24
N LYS A 92 9.37 1.85 -12.43
CA LYS A 92 10.49 2.82 -12.48
C LYS A 92 11.29 2.75 -13.77
N LEU A 93 11.23 1.64 -14.55
CA LEU A 93 11.80 1.61 -15.91
C LEU A 93 11.16 2.64 -16.85
N ARG A 94 9.95 3.12 -16.54
CA ARG A 94 9.25 4.18 -17.29
C ARG A 94 9.41 5.57 -16.68
N GLY A 95 10.16 5.69 -15.59
CA GLY A 95 10.23 6.93 -14.82
C GLY A 95 8.91 7.31 -14.13
N ILE A 96 7.94 6.39 -14.01
CA ILE A 96 6.65 6.68 -13.37
C ILE A 96 6.88 6.90 -11.86
N PRO A 97 6.46 8.05 -11.30
CA PRO A 97 6.59 8.31 -9.88
C PRO A 97 5.73 7.35 -9.04
N ILE A 98 6.26 6.95 -7.88
CA ILE A 98 5.62 6.01 -6.97
C ILE A 98 5.45 6.66 -5.61
N ILE A 99 4.20 6.65 -5.13
CA ILE A 99 3.78 7.05 -3.80
C ILE A 99 3.49 5.78 -3.01
N ASN A 100 4.23 5.53 -1.92
CA ASN A 100 3.97 4.42 -1.01
C ASN A 100 3.28 4.93 0.27
N HIS A 101 2.04 4.52 0.48
CA HIS A 101 1.27 4.82 1.69
C HIS A 101 1.33 3.67 2.69
N ILE A 102 1.95 3.96 3.83
CA ILE A 102 2.29 3.00 4.87
C ILE A 102 1.26 3.10 5.98
N HIS A 103 0.65 1.96 6.32
CA HIS A 103 -0.34 1.86 7.41
C HIS A 103 0.17 1.15 8.66
N ALA A 104 1.43 0.70 8.67
CA ALA A 104 1.99 -0.07 9.77
C ALA A 104 3.23 0.61 10.34
N ALA A 105 3.29 0.72 11.68
CA ALA A 105 4.55 0.81 12.39
C ALA A 105 5.29 -0.53 12.31
N ASN A 106 6.60 -0.53 12.55
CA ASN A 106 7.50 -1.70 12.55
C ASN A 106 8.07 -2.10 11.19
N PHE A 107 8.26 -1.15 10.26
CA PHE A 107 8.97 -1.41 9.01
C PHE A 107 10.39 -1.95 9.26
N ASP A 108 11.08 -1.43 10.27
CA ASP A 108 12.42 -1.91 10.65
C ASP A 108 12.39 -3.36 11.16
N GLN A 109 11.37 -3.73 11.93
CA GLN A 109 11.19 -5.12 12.37
C GLN A 109 10.97 -6.05 11.18
N PHE A 110 10.11 -5.64 10.23
CA PHE A 110 9.88 -6.39 9.00
C PHE A 110 11.19 -6.58 8.21
N LEU A 111 11.93 -5.49 7.98
CA LEU A 111 13.22 -5.52 7.28
C LEU A 111 14.27 -6.40 7.98
N ASN A 112 14.30 -6.40 9.31
CA ASN A 112 15.24 -7.20 10.09
C ASN A 112 14.86 -8.68 10.12
N GLY A 113 13.59 -9.01 9.90
CA GLY A 113 13.12 -10.40 9.70
C GLY A 113 13.41 -10.98 8.32
N LEU A 114 13.87 -10.17 7.35
CA LEU A 114 14.19 -10.65 6.01
C LEU A 114 15.60 -11.29 5.94
N PRO A 115 15.78 -12.37 5.16
CA PRO A 115 17.10 -12.85 4.80
C PRO A 115 17.94 -11.73 4.17
N PHE A 116 19.26 -11.73 4.41
CA PHE A 116 20.14 -10.62 4.01
C PHE A 116 19.99 -10.22 2.53
N LEU A 117 20.01 -11.19 1.61
CA LEU A 117 19.88 -10.91 0.17
C LEU A 117 18.49 -10.33 -0.19
N VAL A 118 17.43 -10.85 0.43
CA VAL A 118 16.06 -10.36 0.24
C VAL A 118 15.93 -8.92 0.75
N LYS A 119 16.54 -8.63 1.91
CA LYS A 119 16.62 -7.28 2.48
C LYS A 119 17.31 -6.31 1.51
N GLN A 120 18.43 -6.70 0.90
CA GLN A 120 19.14 -5.83 -0.05
C GLN A 120 18.31 -5.52 -1.29
N ILE A 121 17.64 -6.53 -1.86
CA ILE A 121 16.74 -6.34 -3.01
C ILE A 121 15.59 -5.39 -2.64
N TYR A 122 15.00 -5.57 -1.46
CA TYR A 122 13.93 -4.72 -0.99
C TYR A 122 14.40 -3.27 -0.81
N LEU A 123 15.54 -3.05 -0.15
CA LEU A 123 16.13 -1.72 0.03
C LEU A 123 16.46 -1.06 -1.31
N TYR A 124 17.00 -1.82 -2.27
CA TYR A 124 17.31 -1.32 -3.61
C TYR A 124 16.05 -0.83 -4.34
N ALA A 125 14.96 -1.59 -4.28
CA ALA A 125 13.69 -1.19 -4.87
C ALA A 125 13.11 0.03 -4.16
N PHE A 126 13.04 0.01 -2.82
CA PHE A 126 12.40 1.07 -2.04
C PHE A 126 13.15 2.41 -2.09
N LYS A 127 14.46 2.42 -2.36
CA LYS A 127 15.20 3.65 -2.73
C LYS A 127 14.69 4.35 -3.99
N LYS A 128 13.87 3.68 -4.81
CA LYS A 128 13.28 4.26 -6.03
C LYS A 128 11.86 4.79 -5.83
N VAL A 129 11.29 4.63 -4.63
CA VAL A 129 10.01 5.24 -4.27
C VAL A 129 10.23 6.75 -4.16
N ASP A 130 9.34 7.56 -4.74
CA ASP A 130 9.52 9.00 -4.79
C ASP A 130 8.91 9.69 -3.55
N VAL A 131 7.81 9.12 -3.04
CA VAL A 131 7.10 9.65 -1.87
C VAL A 131 6.68 8.53 -0.92
N PHE A 132 6.95 8.72 0.36
CA PHE A 132 6.39 7.93 1.45
C PHE A 132 5.30 8.74 2.17
N ILE A 133 4.16 8.12 2.44
CA ILE A 133 3.11 8.67 3.30
C ILE A 133 3.05 7.81 4.57
N CYS A 134 3.23 8.45 5.72
CA CYS A 134 3.16 7.83 7.05
C CYS A 134 1.98 8.39 7.84
N LEU A 135 1.50 7.66 8.86
CA LEU A 135 0.32 8.06 9.63
C LEU A 135 0.64 8.95 10.84
N LEU A 136 1.85 8.83 11.38
CA LEU A 136 2.31 9.52 12.57
C LEU A 136 3.68 10.15 12.31
N GLU A 137 4.04 11.19 13.06
CA GLU A 137 5.33 11.87 12.93
C GLU A 137 6.49 10.94 13.28
N GLU A 138 6.33 10.09 14.30
CA GLU A 138 7.37 9.18 14.76
C GLU A 138 7.69 8.11 13.72
N MET A 139 6.72 7.75 12.86
CA MET A 139 6.92 6.78 11.78
C MET A 139 7.89 7.28 10.72
N GLN A 140 8.12 8.60 10.60
CA GLN A 140 9.09 9.14 9.64
C GLN A 140 10.50 8.60 9.90
N LEU A 141 10.82 8.29 11.17
CA LEU A 141 12.13 7.78 11.58
C LEU A 141 12.49 6.46 10.87
N GLU A 142 11.51 5.59 10.64
CA GLU A 142 11.70 4.29 9.96
C GLU A 142 12.12 4.46 8.47
N TYR A 143 11.83 5.63 7.89
CA TYR A 143 12.07 5.96 6.49
C TYR A 143 13.22 6.94 6.25
N LEU A 144 13.92 7.38 7.30
CA LEU A 144 15.09 8.27 7.20
C LEU A 144 16.17 7.73 6.24
N LYS A 145 16.33 6.41 6.17
CA LYS A 145 17.29 5.75 5.25
C LYS A 145 17.00 5.98 3.77
N PHE A 146 15.80 6.45 3.41
CA PHE A 146 15.41 6.81 2.05
C PHE A 146 15.32 8.32 1.82
N SER A 147 15.59 9.14 2.83
CA SER A 147 15.44 10.61 2.77
C SER A 147 16.29 11.30 1.70
N SER A 148 17.39 10.68 1.26
CA SER A 148 18.22 11.20 0.17
C SER A 148 17.59 11.03 -1.22
N THR A 149 16.63 10.11 -1.37
CA THR A 149 16.00 9.78 -2.66
C THR A 149 14.50 10.03 -2.69
N SER A 150 13.88 10.25 -1.53
CA SER A 150 12.43 10.21 -1.37
C SER A 150 11.96 11.31 -0.42
N LYS A 151 10.76 11.83 -0.65
CA LYS A 151 10.09 12.72 0.30
C LYS A 151 9.20 11.91 1.23
N THR A 152 9.09 12.31 2.48
CA THR A 152 8.16 11.71 3.44
C THR A 152 7.14 12.75 3.87
N PHE A 153 5.85 12.38 3.82
CA PHE A 153 4.75 13.19 4.33
C PHE A 153 4.02 12.44 5.43
N VAL A 154 3.51 13.18 6.42
CA VAL A 154 2.59 12.65 7.41
C VAL A 154 1.17 13.01 7.02
N VAL A 155 0.33 11.99 6.85
CA VAL A 155 -1.10 12.12 6.65
C VAL A 155 -1.75 11.29 7.74
N HIS A 156 -2.30 11.99 8.74
CA HIS A 156 -2.91 11.32 9.89
C HIS A 156 -4.02 10.39 9.45
N ASN A 157 -4.14 9.28 10.18
CA ASN A 157 -5.17 8.30 9.92
C ASN A 157 -6.55 8.96 10.04
N PHE A 158 -7.48 8.52 9.21
CA PHE A 158 -8.85 9.00 9.23
C PHE A 158 -9.72 7.96 9.96
N TYR A 159 -10.87 8.40 10.47
CA TYR A 159 -11.92 7.52 10.96
C TYR A 159 -13.24 7.93 10.30
N ASP A 160 -14.17 6.99 10.21
CA ASP A 160 -15.48 7.28 9.64
C ASP A 160 -16.32 8.08 10.66
N PRO A 161 -16.80 9.29 10.33
CA PRO A 161 -17.66 10.07 11.22
C PRO A 161 -18.95 9.34 11.62
N ILE A 162 -19.37 8.28 10.89
CA ILE A 162 -20.48 7.42 11.31
C ILE A 162 -20.23 6.78 12.68
N LEU A 163 -18.97 6.59 13.08
CA LEU A 163 -18.60 6.05 14.38
C LEU A 163 -18.99 7.00 15.53
N ASP A 164 -19.01 8.31 15.28
CA ASP A 164 -19.49 9.27 16.28
C ASP A 164 -21.00 9.10 16.52
N LYS A 165 -21.76 8.76 15.48
CA LYS A 165 -23.21 8.47 15.59
C LYS A 165 -23.48 7.17 16.36
N LEU A 166 -22.57 6.20 16.33
CA LEU A 166 -22.70 4.94 17.06
C LEU A 166 -22.42 5.08 18.57
N LYS A 167 -21.55 6.02 18.99
CA LYS A 167 -21.31 6.32 20.42
C LYS A 167 -22.58 6.79 21.14
N TRP A 168 -23.48 7.48 20.45
CA TRP A 168 -24.78 7.90 21.01
C TRP A 168 -25.70 6.70 21.30
N LEU A 169 -25.63 5.64 20.50
CA LEU A 169 -26.42 4.42 20.73
C LEU A 169 -25.89 3.60 21.91
N SER A 170 -24.57 3.49 22.10
CA SER A 170 -24.01 2.71 23.21
C SER A 170 -24.13 3.38 24.57
N LEU A 171 -24.22 4.71 24.63
CA LEU A 171 -24.54 5.45 25.87
C LEU A 171 -25.99 5.21 26.32
N ASN A 172 -26.93 5.04 25.38
CA ASN A 172 -28.33 4.75 25.69
C ASN A 172 -28.58 3.27 26.05
N ILE A 173 -27.68 2.35 25.70
CA ILE A 173 -27.80 0.92 26.06
C ILE A 173 -27.31 0.66 27.50
N LYS A 174 -26.56 1.57 28.13
CA LYS A 174 -26.14 1.47 29.53
C LYS A 174 -27.15 2.05 30.55
N MET A 175 -28.31 2.50 30.10
CA MET A 175 -29.40 3.04 30.95
C MET A 175 -30.66 2.15 30.99
N LEU A 176 -30.51 0.84 30.76
CA LEU A 176 -31.56 -0.17 30.95
C LEU A 176 -31.07 -1.29 31.87
#